data_AF-A0A933EEL7-F1
#
_entry.id   AF-A0A933EEL7-F1
#
_cell.length_a   1.000
_cell.length_b   1.000
_cell.length_c   1.000
_cell.angle_alpha   90.00
_cell.angle_beta   90.00
_cell.angle_gamma   90.00
#
_symmetry.space_group_name_H-M   'P 1'
#
loop_
_entity.id
_entity.type
_entity.pdbx_description
1 polymer ?
#
loop_
_entity_poly.entity_id
_entity_poly.type
_entity_poly.pdbx_seq_one_letter_code
_entity_poly.pdbx_strand_id
1 'polypeptide(L)'
;MSSLASRAGSGRALWYAQAASFTGLLLYVGVLRRLTPWLRFEPDSAALVVAALVLALIPSLLWLVFFWAVDRREPEPMGHVAQVFLLGALLSQAVVLPVTRDIFQVRQWLGGDLLTHLLGSILVVGAAETFANYAAVRYSVFNSDELGSVMDGVVYGTAAGLGVAAVFNFGFVIEARGLPTTAAVLQVVITALAHAALGMVIGYFLGRAKVDRSAGALVAGVAVAAVLNGVFDVLLETVVQAGLVYRPWYGLLAALSLAVMVSAVIFAAVARAPATSSA
;
A
#
# COMPACT_ATOMS: atom_id res chain seq x y z
N MET A 1 33.68 -6.44 -2.87
CA MET A 1 33.82 -5.03 -2.43
C MET A 1 33.38 -4.02 -3.50
N SER A 2 32.20 -4.18 -4.11
CA SER A 2 31.64 -3.15 -5.02
C SER A 2 30.10 -3.10 -5.10
N SER A 3 29.35 -3.98 -4.41
CA SER A 3 27.90 -4.06 -4.66
C SER A 3 27.08 -2.98 -3.96
N LEU A 4 27.45 -2.52 -2.76
CA LEU A 4 26.55 -1.68 -1.95
C LEU A 4 26.49 -0.21 -2.38
N ALA A 5 27.59 0.35 -2.89
CA ALA A 5 27.58 1.67 -3.54
C ALA A 5 26.98 1.64 -4.97
N SER A 6 26.91 0.45 -5.59
CA SER A 6 26.32 0.25 -6.93
C SER A 6 24.81 -0.03 -6.91
N ARG A 7 24.27 -0.46 -5.77
CA ARG A 7 22.82 -0.71 -5.56
C ARG A 7 22.00 0.57 -5.41
N ALA A 8 22.64 1.68 -5.03
CA ALA A 8 22.08 3.01 -5.19
C ALA A 8 22.18 3.46 -6.66
N GLY A 9 21.40 2.83 -7.55
CA GLY A 9 21.14 3.37 -8.88
C GLY A 9 20.74 4.85 -8.75
N SER A 10 21.42 5.73 -9.48
CA SER A 10 21.41 7.19 -9.29
C SER A 10 20.02 7.66 -8.87
N GLY A 11 19.88 8.38 -7.74
CA GLY A 11 18.56 8.75 -7.21
C GLY A 11 17.61 9.39 -8.24
N ARG A 12 18.17 9.97 -9.31
CA ARG A 12 17.42 10.41 -10.52
C ARG A 12 16.55 9.32 -11.15
N ALA A 13 17.05 8.09 -11.33
CA ALA A 13 16.32 7.00 -11.96
C ALA A 13 15.07 6.60 -11.15
N LEU A 14 15.20 6.59 -9.83
CA LEU A 14 14.12 6.35 -8.89
C LEU A 14 13.04 7.44 -8.97
N TRP A 15 13.46 8.72 -8.98
CA TRP A 15 12.54 9.86 -9.14
C TRP A 15 11.83 9.85 -10.50
N TYR A 16 12.54 9.53 -11.59
CA TYR A 16 11.93 9.42 -12.93
C TYR A 16 10.88 8.31 -12.98
N ALA A 17 11.19 7.16 -12.40
CA ALA A 17 10.24 6.06 -12.36
C ALA A 17 9.02 6.41 -11.50
N GLN A 18 9.21 7.12 -10.37
CA GLN A 18 8.09 7.53 -9.52
C GLN A 18 7.18 8.54 -10.24
N ALA A 19 7.78 9.47 -10.99
CA ALA A 19 7.05 10.36 -11.88
C ALA A 19 6.30 9.60 -12.99
N ALA A 20 6.88 8.54 -13.55
CA ALA A 20 6.22 7.69 -14.53
C ALA A 20 5.01 6.95 -13.94
N SER A 21 5.11 6.44 -12.71
CA SER A 21 3.97 5.81 -12.00
C SER A 21 2.84 6.79 -11.76
N PHE A 22 3.17 8.00 -11.29
CA PHE A 22 2.18 9.05 -11.12
C PHE A 22 1.54 9.44 -12.46
N THR A 23 2.32 9.48 -13.53
CA THR A 23 1.79 9.72 -14.88
C THR A 23 0.85 8.59 -15.30
N GLY A 24 1.22 7.32 -15.07
CA GLY A 24 0.36 6.17 -15.34
C GLY A 24 -0.96 6.20 -14.56
N LEU A 25 -0.92 6.57 -13.28
CA LEU A 25 -2.12 6.75 -12.45
C LEU A 25 -2.98 7.91 -12.93
N LEU A 26 -2.38 9.03 -13.33
CA LEU A 26 -3.12 10.16 -13.90
C LEU A 26 -3.78 9.80 -15.24
N LEU A 27 -3.09 9.01 -16.08
CA LEU A 27 -3.66 8.47 -17.31
C LEU A 27 -4.82 7.52 -17.01
N TYR A 28 -4.67 6.63 -16.03
CA TYR A 28 -5.75 5.75 -15.56
C TYR A 28 -6.98 6.56 -15.12
N VAL A 29 -6.79 7.60 -14.30
CA VAL A 29 -7.87 8.51 -13.89
C VAL A 29 -8.50 9.20 -15.09
N GLY A 30 -7.69 9.69 -16.03
CA GLY A 30 -8.15 10.36 -17.25
C GLY A 30 -8.99 9.46 -18.15
N VAL A 31 -8.52 8.23 -18.39
CA VAL A 31 -9.22 7.22 -19.20
C VAL A 31 -10.54 6.83 -18.52
N LEU A 32 -10.51 6.47 -17.24
CA LEU A 32 -11.72 6.08 -16.54
C LEU A 32 -12.72 7.21 -16.45
N ARG A 33 -12.30 8.45 -16.20
CA ARG A 33 -13.21 9.60 -16.22
C ARG A 33 -13.98 9.72 -17.54
N ARG A 34 -13.40 9.32 -18.67
CA ARG A 34 -14.07 9.29 -19.98
C ARG A 34 -14.99 8.08 -20.15
N LEU A 35 -14.60 6.92 -19.60
CA LEU A 35 -15.34 5.66 -19.72
C LEU A 35 -16.46 5.51 -18.69
N THR A 36 -16.35 6.12 -17.52
CA THR A 36 -17.29 6.04 -16.40
C THR A 36 -18.77 6.20 -16.80
N PRO A 37 -19.17 7.16 -17.67
CA PRO A 37 -20.58 7.29 -18.07
C PRO A 37 -21.16 6.05 -18.75
N TRP A 38 -20.29 5.26 -19.38
CA TRP A 38 -20.58 4.03 -20.12
C TRP A 38 -20.44 2.77 -19.27
N LEU A 39 -19.73 2.86 -18.14
CA LEU A 39 -19.48 1.75 -17.21
C LEU A 39 -20.55 1.71 -16.11
N ARG A 40 -21.79 1.44 -16.50
CA ARG A 40 -22.91 1.24 -15.58
C ARG A 40 -23.21 -0.25 -15.47
N PHE A 41 -23.21 -0.76 -14.25
CA PHE A 41 -23.44 -2.17 -13.99
C PHE A 41 -24.71 -2.36 -13.17
N GLU A 42 -25.44 -3.43 -13.46
CA GLU A 42 -26.53 -3.88 -12.60
C GLU A 42 -25.96 -4.40 -11.27
N PRO A 43 -26.65 -4.15 -10.15
CA PRO A 43 -26.29 -4.76 -8.87
C PRO A 43 -26.20 -6.28 -8.99
N ASP A 44 -25.23 -6.89 -8.31
CA ASP A 44 -25.04 -8.34 -8.24
C ASP A 44 -24.80 -9.05 -9.58
N SER A 45 -24.49 -8.29 -10.64
CA SER A 45 -24.15 -8.85 -11.95
C SER A 45 -22.73 -9.42 -11.98
N ALA A 46 -22.52 -10.52 -12.71
CA ALA A 46 -21.18 -11.04 -12.98
C ALA A 46 -20.29 -10.00 -13.67
N ALA A 47 -20.88 -9.14 -14.51
CA ALA A 47 -20.18 -8.03 -15.15
C ALA A 47 -19.60 -7.03 -14.13
N LEU A 48 -20.35 -6.69 -13.08
CA LEU A 48 -19.87 -5.84 -11.99
C LEU A 48 -18.68 -6.48 -11.28
N VAL A 49 -18.75 -7.78 -10.97
CA VAL A 49 -17.66 -8.50 -10.29
C VAL A 49 -16.39 -8.49 -11.13
N VAL A 50 -16.49 -8.79 -12.43
CA VAL A 50 -15.35 -8.74 -13.35
C VAL A 50 -14.79 -7.33 -13.48
N ALA A 51 -15.65 -6.32 -13.62
CA ALA A 51 -15.23 -4.93 -13.66
C ALA A 51 -14.53 -4.51 -12.36
N ALA A 52 -15.07 -4.89 -11.20
CA ALA A 52 -14.48 -4.59 -9.91
C ALA A 52 -13.09 -5.19 -9.75
N LEU A 53 -12.89 -6.44 -10.18
CA LEU A 53 -11.55 -7.06 -10.19
C LEU A 53 -10.58 -6.25 -11.05
N VAL A 54 -10.96 -5.92 -12.28
CA VAL A 54 -10.08 -5.18 -13.21
C VAL A 54 -9.76 -3.78 -12.65
N LEU A 55 -10.78 -3.03 -12.24
CA LEU A 55 -10.63 -1.65 -11.77
C LEU A 55 -9.86 -1.57 -10.44
N ALA A 56 -10.03 -2.55 -9.55
CA ALA A 56 -9.32 -2.59 -8.28
C ALA A 56 -7.84 -2.97 -8.44
N LEU A 57 -7.54 -3.87 -9.37
CA LEU A 57 -6.18 -4.38 -9.57
C LEU A 57 -5.27 -3.41 -10.34
N ILE A 58 -5.81 -2.66 -11.31
CA ILE A 58 -4.97 -1.83 -12.19
C ILE A 58 -4.04 -0.88 -11.41
N PRO A 59 -4.50 -0.08 -10.42
CA PRO A 59 -3.61 0.82 -9.69
C PRO A 59 -2.51 0.10 -8.92
N SER A 60 -2.84 -1.06 -8.32
CA SER A 60 -1.86 -1.88 -7.60
C SER A 60 -0.83 -2.52 -8.52
N LEU A 61 -1.27 -3.03 -9.68
CA LEU A 61 -0.37 -3.62 -10.67
C LEU A 61 0.55 -2.58 -11.31
N LEU A 62 0.06 -1.37 -11.58
CA LEU A 62 0.90 -0.27 -12.07
C LEU A 62 2.03 0.05 -11.10
N TRP A 63 1.75 0.02 -9.79
CA TRP A 63 2.77 0.21 -8.75
C TRP A 63 3.77 -0.95 -8.65
N LEU A 64 3.30 -2.20 -8.78
CA LEU A 64 4.20 -3.36 -8.80
C LEU A 64 5.14 -3.33 -10.01
N VAL A 65 4.60 -3.01 -11.20
CA VAL A 65 5.40 -2.85 -12.43
C VAL A 65 6.43 -1.73 -12.27
N PHE A 66 6.09 -0.65 -11.56
CA PHE A 66 7.06 0.40 -11.22
C PHE A 66 8.24 -0.12 -10.40
N PHE A 67 7.99 -0.84 -9.30
CA PHE A 67 9.07 -1.34 -8.46
C PHE A 67 9.96 -2.32 -9.22
N TRP A 68 9.36 -3.18 -10.05
CA TRP A 68 10.10 -4.06 -10.95
C TRP A 68 10.96 -3.28 -11.96
N ALA A 69 10.43 -2.19 -12.54
CA ALA A 69 11.15 -1.38 -13.52
C ALA A 69 12.28 -0.53 -12.93
N VAL A 70 12.20 -0.20 -11.63
CA VAL A 70 13.26 0.52 -10.89
C VAL A 70 14.43 -0.40 -10.59
N ASP A 71 14.16 -1.66 -10.27
CA ASP A 71 15.19 -2.64 -9.90
C ASP A 71 15.86 -3.27 -11.14
N ARG A 72 16.53 -2.43 -11.94
CA ARG A 72 17.12 -2.85 -13.23
C ARG A 72 18.42 -3.67 -13.08
N ARG A 73 18.93 -3.83 -11.85
CA ARG A 73 20.24 -4.47 -11.62
C ARG A 73 20.09 -5.88 -11.08
N GLU A 74 19.13 -6.14 -10.18
CA GLU A 74 18.85 -7.48 -9.63
C GLU A 74 17.33 -7.59 -9.31
N PRO A 75 16.43 -7.55 -10.32
CA PRO A 75 14.99 -7.55 -10.06
C PRO A 75 14.56 -8.80 -9.31
N GLU A 76 13.83 -8.60 -8.21
CA GLU A 76 13.20 -9.69 -7.46
C GLU A 76 12.39 -10.63 -8.37
N PRO A 77 12.40 -11.95 -8.13
CA PRO A 77 11.62 -12.87 -8.93
C PRO A 77 10.13 -12.54 -8.82
N MET A 78 9.50 -12.23 -9.97
CA MET A 78 8.09 -11.82 -10.02
C MET A 78 7.14 -12.83 -9.38
N GLY A 79 7.52 -14.11 -9.31
CA GLY A 79 6.78 -15.15 -8.60
C GLY A 79 6.66 -14.88 -7.09
N HIS A 80 7.76 -14.48 -6.43
CA HIS A 80 7.75 -14.16 -5.00
C HIS A 80 6.98 -12.87 -4.72
N VAL A 81 7.15 -11.85 -5.57
CA VAL A 81 6.39 -10.59 -5.47
C VAL A 81 4.88 -10.85 -5.61
N ALA A 82 4.48 -11.64 -6.61
CA ALA A 82 3.09 -12.03 -6.80
C ALA A 82 2.56 -12.86 -5.63
N GLN A 83 3.35 -13.80 -5.10
CA GLN A 83 2.98 -14.59 -3.92
C GLN A 83 2.72 -13.70 -2.70
N VAL A 84 3.61 -12.74 -2.41
CA VAL A 84 3.45 -11.81 -1.28
C VAL A 84 2.23 -10.92 -1.47
N PHE A 85 2.00 -10.41 -2.69
CA PHE A 85 0.79 -9.65 -3.04
C PHE A 85 -0.48 -10.46 -2.79
N LEU A 86 -0.53 -11.71 -3.30
CA LEU A 86 -1.68 -12.59 -3.13
C LEU A 86 -1.91 -12.93 -1.65
N LEU A 87 -0.84 -13.17 -0.89
CA LEU A 87 -0.96 -13.46 0.54
C LEU A 87 -1.45 -12.23 1.33
N GLY A 88 -1.00 -11.02 0.98
CA GLY A 88 -1.54 -9.78 1.53
C GLY A 88 -3.03 -9.60 1.25
N ALA A 89 -3.47 -9.88 0.03
CA ALA A 89 -4.89 -9.87 -0.33
C ALA A 89 -5.69 -10.92 0.47
N LEU A 90 -5.19 -12.16 0.54
CA LEU A 90 -5.85 -13.23 1.30
C LEU A 90 -5.95 -12.89 2.80
N LEU A 91 -4.90 -12.34 3.40
CA LEU A 91 -4.91 -11.91 4.79
C LEU A 91 -5.82 -10.72 5.03
N SER A 92 -5.93 -9.79 4.09
CA SER A 92 -6.93 -8.72 4.15
C SER A 92 -8.34 -9.28 4.22
N GLN A 93 -8.68 -10.19 3.30
CA GLN A 93 -9.98 -10.83 3.24
C GLN A 93 -10.28 -11.72 4.45
N ALA A 94 -9.31 -12.49 4.92
CA ALA A 94 -9.49 -13.50 5.96
C ALA A 94 -9.32 -12.97 7.39
N VAL A 95 -8.58 -11.88 7.57
CA VAL A 95 -8.24 -11.33 8.90
C VAL A 95 -8.71 -9.89 9.03
N VAL A 96 -8.26 -8.99 8.16
CA VAL A 96 -8.51 -7.54 8.32
C VAL A 96 -10.01 -7.24 8.27
N LEU A 97 -10.72 -7.74 7.25
CA LEU A 97 -12.14 -7.49 7.10
C LEU A 97 -12.98 -8.08 8.26
N PRO A 98 -12.82 -9.36 8.66
CA PRO A 98 -13.55 -9.89 9.83
C PRO A 98 -13.23 -9.16 11.13
N VAL A 99 -11.96 -8.82 11.37
CA VAL A 99 -11.55 -8.09 12.59
C VAL A 99 -12.21 -6.72 12.64
N THR A 100 -12.16 -5.95 11.54
CA THR A 100 -12.70 -4.59 11.51
C THR A 100 -14.23 -4.58 11.43
N ARG A 101 -14.84 -5.44 10.61
CA ARG A 101 -16.29 -5.45 10.35
C ARG A 101 -17.10 -6.23 11.38
N ASP A 102 -16.64 -7.41 11.77
CA ASP A 102 -17.47 -8.37 12.51
C ASP A 102 -17.09 -8.41 14.01
N ILE A 103 -15.80 -8.35 14.33
CA ILE A 103 -15.31 -8.39 15.72
C ILE A 103 -15.42 -7.01 16.38
N PHE A 104 -14.71 -6.02 15.83
CA PHE A 104 -14.69 -4.67 16.39
C PHE A 104 -15.80 -3.78 15.85
N GLN A 105 -16.45 -4.15 14.75
CA GLN A 105 -17.59 -3.42 14.17
C GLN A 105 -17.29 -1.92 14.01
N VAL A 106 -16.11 -1.58 13.50
CA VAL A 106 -15.55 -0.21 13.49
C VAL A 106 -16.51 0.83 12.89
N ARG A 107 -17.32 0.46 11.89
CA ARG A 107 -18.32 1.34 11.27
C ARG A 107 -19.34 1.92 12.27
N GLN A 108 -19.55 1.31 13.42
CA GLN A 108 -20.56 1.76 14.40
C GLN A 108 -20.07 2.88 15.32
N TRP A 109 -18.76 3.02 15.52
CA TRP A 109 -18.20 3.91 16.54
C TRP A 109 -17.01 4.75 16.07
N LEU A 110 -16.36 4.37 14.96
CA LEU A 110 -15.15 5.05 14.48
C LEU A 110 -15.44 6.50 14.02
N GLY A 111 -16.66 6.77 13.55
CA GLY A 111 -17.12 8.14 13.21
C GLY A 111 -17.58 8.98 14.41
N GLY A 112 -17.16 8.63 15.63
CA GLY A 112 -17.44 9.36 16.86
C GLY A 112 -16.62 10.64 16.99
N ASP A 113 -16.08 10.91 18.18
CA ASP A 113 -15.17 12.04 18.37
C ASP A 113 -13.77 11.76 17.78
N LEU A 114 -12.99 12.83 17.57
CA LEU A 114 -11.67 12.75 16.94
C LEU A 114 -10.70 11.80 17.66
N LEU A 115 -10.75 11.73 18.99
CA LEU A 115 -9.85 10.86 19.75
C LEU A 115 -10.24 9.39 19.55
N THR A 116 -11.54 9.09 19.61
CA THR A 116 -12.06 7.74 19.33
C THR A 116 -11.71 7.31 17.91
N HIS A 117 -11.90 8.19 16.93
CA HIS A 117 -11.52 7.91 15.54
C HIS A 117 -10.01 7.63 15.45
N LEU A 118 -9.17 8.53 15.95
CA LEU A 118 -7.71 8.37 15.88
C LEU A 118 -7.22 7.08 16.55
N LEU A 119 -7.67 6.79 17.77
CA LEU A 119 -7.26 5.59 18.48
C LEU A 119 -7.80 4.32 17.82
N GLY A 120 -9.03 4.33 17.32
CA GLY A 120 -9.59 3.20 16.59
C GLY A 120 -8.87 2.91 15.29
N SER A 121 -8.54 3.96 14.52
CA SER A 121 -7.82 3.82 13.27
C SER A 121 -6.38 3.36 13.49
N ILE A 122 -5.72 3.74 14.58
CA ILE A 122 -4.37 3.25 14.90
C ILE A 122 -4.42 1.82 15.46
N LEU A 123 -5.21 1.59 16.51
CA LEU A 123 -5.12 0.38 17.34
C LEU A 123 -5.91 -0.81 16.78
N VAL A 124 -6.91 -0.56 15.94
CA VAL A 124 -7.76 -1.60 15.36
C VAL A 124 -7.48 -1.74 13.87
N VAL A 125 -7.77 -0.69 13.09
CA VAL A 125 -7.67 -0.73 11.62
C VAL A 125 -6.21 -0.86 11.19
N GLY A 126 -5.39 0.12 11.58
CA GLY A 126 -3.96 0.17 11.24
C GLY A 126 -3.17 -1.00 11.81
N ALA A 127 -3.50 -1.46 13.01
CA ALA A 127 -2.88 -2.65 13.59
C ALA A 127 -3.21 -3.93 12.79
N ALA A 128 -4.48 -4.13 12.40
CA ALA A 128 -4.90 -5.28 11.61
C ALA A 128 -4.26 -5.30 10.21
N GLU A 129 -4.27 -4.15 9.52
CA GLU A 129 -3.66 -4.01 8.19
C GLU A 129 -2.14 -4.18 8.23
N THR A 130 -1.49 -3.56 9.22
CA THR A 130 -0.04 -3.71 9.41
C THR A 130 0.32 -5.16 9.73
N PHE A 131 -0.50 -5.85 10.52
CA PHE A 131 -0.32 -7.27 10.78
C PHE A 131 -0.46 -8.11 9.50
N ALA A 132 -1.45 -7.84 8.65
CA ALA A 132 -1.62 -8.55 7.38
C ALA A 132 -0.40 -8.37 6.47
N ASN A 133 0.13 -7.15 6.36
CA ASN A 133 1.34 -6.89 5.58
C ASN A 133 2.57 -7.60 6.17
N TYR A 134 2.73 -7.52 7.49
CA TYR A 134 3.80 -8.21 8.21
C TYR A 134 3.74 -9.72 7.98
N ALA A 135 2.58 -10.34 8.19
CA ALA A 135 2.37 -11.77 8.08
C ALA A 135 2.58 -12.24 6.63
N ALA A 136 2.13 -11.46 5.64
CA ALA A 136 2.34 -11.77 4.23
C ALA A 136 3.83 -11.94 3.92
N VAL A 137 4.68 -10.99 4.31
CA VAL A 137 6.13 -11.07 4.09
C VAL A 137 6.77 -12.14 4.99
N ARG A 138 6.41 -12.17 6.28
CA ARG A 138 7.03 -13.03 7.30
C ARG A 138 6.88 -14.51 6.99
N TYR A 139 5.73 -14.91 6.45
CA TYR A 139 5.39 -16.32 6.22
C TYR A 139 5.57 -16.79 4.77
N SER A 140 5.97 -15.91 3.85
CA SER A 140 6.28 -16.29 2.46
C SER A 140 7.78 -16.25 2.17
N VAL A 141 8.38 -15.07 2.21
CA VAL A 141 9.74 -14.82 1.68
C VAL A 141 10.77 -14.53 2.77
N PHE A 142 10.36 -14.27 4.01
CA PHE A 142 11.30 -13.85 5.06
C PHE A 142 12.39 -14.88 5.37
N ASN A 143 12.11 -16.18 5.31
CA ASN A 143 13.13 -17.21 5.53
C ASN A 143 13.85 -17.64 4.24
N SER A 144 13.46 -17.11 3.07
CA SER A 144 14.11 -17.42 1.78
C SER A 144 15.38 -16.58 1.59
N ASP A 145 16.26 -16.99 0.68
CA ASP A 145 17.46 -16.21 0.35
C ASP A 145 17.15 -14.93 -0.45
N GLU A 146 15.93 -14.82 -1.01
CA GLU A 146 15.48 -13.65 -1.78
C GLU A 146 15.33 -12.39 -0.92
N LEU A 147 14.97 -12.52 0.36
CA LEU A 147 15.00 -11.37 1.28
C LEU A 147 16.42 -11.23 1.84
N GLY A 148 17.38 -10.81 1.03
CA GLY A 148 18.79 -10.69 1.40
C GLY A 148 19.19 -9.30 1.91
N SER A 149 18.39 -8.29 1.59
CA SER A 149 18.67 -6.88 1.85
C SER A 149 17.46 -6.15 2.43
N VAL A 150 17.71 -4.96 3.00
CA VAL A 150 16.63 -4.11 3.52
C VAL A 150 15.71 -3.64 2.40
N MET A 151 16.24 -3.42 1.19
CA MET A 151 15.43 -3.00 0.04
C MET A 151 14.48 -4.09 -0.44
N ASP A 152 14.91 -5.35 -0.40
CA ASP A 152 14.07 -6.50 -0.76
C ASP A 152 12.87 -6.54 0.18
N GLY A 153 13.10 -6.29 1.48
CA GLY A 153 12.04 -6.09 2.48
C GLY A 153 11.06 -4.98 2.10
N VAL A 154 11.54 -3.82 1.62
CA VAL A 154 10.69 -2.71 1.15
C VAL A 154 9.85 -3.12 -0.06
N VAL A 155 10.42 -3.83 -1.04
CA VAL A 155 9.71 -4.31 -2.23
C VAL A 155 8.61 -5.29 -1.84
N TYR A 156 8.93 -6.31 -1.04
CA TYR A 156 7.96 -7.30 -0.58
C TYR A 156 6.88 -6.67 0.33
N GLY A 157 7.26 -5.75 1.21
CA GLY A 157 6.29 -5.02 2.03
C GLY A 157 5.32 -4.18 1.20
N THR A 158 5.82 -3.51 0.16
CA THR A 158 4.97 -2.79 -0.81
C THR A 158 4.01 -3.74 -1.51
N ALA A 159 4.51 -4.90 -1.97
CA ALA A 159 3.68 -5.90 -2.62
C ALA A 159 2.55 -6.39 -1.71
N ALA A 160 2.84 -6.65 -0.44
CA ALA A 160 1.84 -7.04 0.55
C ALA A 160 0.77 -5.96 0.72
N GLY A 161 1.18 -4.70 0.92
CA GLY A 161 0.27 -3.56 1.05
C GLY A 161 -0.61 -3.37 -0.18
N LEU A 162 -0.06 -3.50 -1.39
CA LEU A 162 -0.81 -3.42 -2.63
C LEU A 162 -1.86 -4.53 -2.77
N GLY A 163 -1.59 -5.71 -2.21
CA GLY A 163 -2.54 -6.81 -2.10
C GLY A 163 -3.71 -6.46 -1.16
N VAL A 164 -3.41 -5.88 0.00
CA VAL A 164 -4.45 -5.36 0.92
C VAL A 164 -5.31 -4.30 0.22
N ALA A 165 -4.68 -3.33 -0.45
CA ALA A 165 -5.38 -2.30 -1.21
C ALA A 165 -6.27 -2.87 -2.33
N ALA A 166 -5.85 -3.94 -3.01
CA ALA A 166 -6.66 -4.56 -4.05
C ALA A 166 -8.00 -5.10 -3.47
N VAL A 167 -7.98 -5.67 -2.27
CA VAL A 167 -9.20 -6.15 -1.59
C VAL A 167 -10.12 -4.99 -1.19
N PHE A 168 -9.56 -3.93 -0.61
CA PHE A 168 -10.35 -2.75 -0.26
C PHE A 168 -10.93 -2.05 -1.47
N ASN A 169 -10.14 -1.91 -2.53
CA ASN A 169 -10.60 -1.34 -3.78
C ASN A 169 -11.68 -2.20 -4.43
N PHE A 170 -11.54 -3.53 -4.40
CA PHE A 170 -12.56 -4.42 -4.91
C PHE A 170 -13.88 -4.23 -4.15
N GLY A 171 -13.85 -4.28 -2.81
CA GLY A 171 -15.03 -4.03 -1.97
C GLY A 171 -15.66 -2.66 -2.24
N PHE A 172 -14.84 -1.62 -2.34
CA PHE A 172 -15.29 -0.27 -2.66
C PHE A 172 -15.99 -0.19 -4.03
N VAL A 173 -15.43 -0.81 -5.07
CA VAL A 173 -16.05 -0.80 -6.42
C VAL A 173 -17.36 -1.57 -6.43
N ILE A 174 -17.46 -2.69 -5.68
CA ILE A 174 -18.72 -3.42 -5.52
C ILE A 174 -19.77 -2.56 -4.83
N GLU A 175 -19.43 -1.94 -3.68
CA GLU A 175 -20.34 -1.08 -2.93
C GLU A 175 -20.79 0.14 -3.76
N ALA A 176 -19.88 0.73 -4.55
CA ALA A 176 -20.15 1.85 -5.43
C ALA A 176 -20.82 1.45 -6.77
N ARG A 177 -21.07 0.16 -7.00
CA ARG A 177 -21.64 -0.40 -8.25
C ARG A 177 -20.84 0.01 -9.51
N GLY A 178 -19.52 -0.03 -9.39
CA GLY A 178 -18.57 0.41 -10.40
C GLY A 178 -17.79 1.65 -9.92
N LEU A 179 -17.37 2.48 -10.87
CA LEU A 179 -16.71 3.77 -10.58
C LEU A 179 -17.50 4.91 -11.20
N PRO A 180 -18.72 5.20 -10.69
CA PRO A 180 -19.69 6.08 -11.34
C PRO A 180 -19.27 7.55 -11.36
N THR A 181 -18.24 7.92 -10.61
CA THR A 181 -17.77 9.29 -10.48
C THR A 181 -16.24 9.36 -10.56
N THR A 182 -15.71 10.53 -10.92
CA THR A 182 -14.26 10.79 -10.84
C THR A 182 -13.76 10.65 -9.39
N ALA A 183 -14.60 11.00 -8.43
CA ALA A 183 -14.39 10.80 -7.00
C ALA A 183 -14.08 9.32 -6.66
N ALA A 184 -14.91 8.39 -7.14
CA ALA A 184 -14.70 6.96 -6.92
C ALA A 184 -13.41 6.47 -7.58
N VAL A 185 -13.10 6.93 -8.80
CA VAL A 185 -11.84 6.59 -9.49
C VAL A 185 -10.63 7.05 -8.67
N LEU A 186 -10.68 8.28 -8.15
CA LEU A 186 -9.60 8.83 -7.32
C LEU A 186 -9.44 8.05 -6.02
N GLN A 187 -10.54 7.60 -5.40
CA GLN A 187 -10.49 6.80 -4.17
C GLN A 187 -9.68 5.51 -4.37
N VAL A 188 -9.89 4.78 -5.46
CA VAL A 188 -9.15 3.54 -5.75
C VAL A 188 -7.65 3.80 -5.87
N VAL A 189 -7.27 4.92 -6.50
CA VAL A 189 -5.88 5.34 -6.64
C VAL A 189 -5.28 5.77 -5.30
N ILE A 190 -6.03 6.52 -4.49
CA ILE A 190 -5.64 6.95 -3.13
C ILE A 190 -5.33 5.75 -2.25
N THR A 191 -6.24 4.77 -2.21
CA THR A 191 -6.06 3.54 -1.42
C THR A 191 -4.79 2.80 -1.82
N ALA A 192 -4.55 2.60 -3.12
CA ALA A 192 -3.36 1.91 -3.61
C ALA A 192 -2.06 2.66 -3.25
N LEU A 193 -2.03 3.99 -3.39
CA LEU A 193 -0.88 4.82 -3.04
C LEU A 193 -0.56 4.74 -1.55
N ALA A 194 -1.57 4.87 -0.70
CA ALA A 194 -1.41 4.84 0.75
C ALA A 194 -0.86 3.49 1.22
N HIS A 195 -1.45 2.39 0.75
CA HIS A 195 -1.03 1.05 1.15
C HIS A 195 0.33 0.64 0.59
N ALA A 196 0.70 1.13 -0.60
CA ALA A 196 2.07 0.99 -1.08
C ALA A 196 3.05 1.67 -0.11
N ALA A 197 2.75 2.90 0.32
CA ALA A 197 3.57 3.63 1.27
C ALA A 197 3.69 2.94 2.63
N LEU A 198 2.56 2.54 3.22
CA LEU A 198 2.54 1.85 4.50
C LEU A 198 3.21 0.47 4.42
N GLY A 199 3.04 -0.23 3.31
CA GLY A 199 3.76 -1.46 2.97
C GLY A 199 5.27 -1.27 2.95
N MET A 200 5.78 -0.18 2.35
CA MET A 200 7.20 0.14 2.38
C MET A 200 7.73 0.28 3.81
N VAL A 201 6.97 0.93 4.72
CA VAL A 201 7.38 1.12 6.12
C VAL A 201 7.58 -0.22 6.82
N ILE A 202 6.56 -1.07 6.86
CA ILE A 202 6.68 -2.37 7.54
C ILE A 202 7.71 -3.28 6.86
N GLY A 203 7.80 -3.20 5.53
CA GLY A 203 8.81 -3.89 4.73
C GLY A 203 10.25 -3.51 5.09
N TYR A 204 10.52 -2.21 5.24
CA TYR A 204 11.82 -1.71 5.71
C TYR A 204 12.22 -2.30 7.06
N PHE A 205 11.30 -2.29 8.03
CA PHE A 205 11.57 -2.81 9.36
C PHE A 205 11.73 -4.33 9.39
N LEU A 206 10.98 -5.07 8.56
CA LEU A 206 11.19 -6.51 8.35
C LEU A 206 12.55 -6.82 7.74
N GLY A 207 12.96 -6.05 6.73
CA GLY A 207 14.28 -6.16 6.12
C GLY A 207 15.39 -5.90 7.13
N ARG A 208 15.28 -4.82 7.92
CA ARG A 208 16.22 -4.52 9.03
C ARG A 208 16.24 -5.63 10.08
N ALA A 209 15.08 -6.15 10.47
CA ALA A 209 15.00 -7.22 11.46
C ALA A 209 15.71 -8.49 10.99
N LYS A 210 15.65 -8.81 9.69
CA LYS A 210 16.38 -9.95 9.13
C LYS A 210 17.87 -9.68 9.00
N VAL A 211 18.24 -8.56 8.37
CA VAL A 211 19.63 -8.22 8.06
C VAL A 211 20.44 -7.92 9.32
N ASP A 212 19.88 -7.12 10.24
CA ASP A 212 20.54 -6.72 11.47
C ASP A 212 20.24 -7.64 12.67
N ARG A 213 19.43 -8.69 12.46
CA ARG A 213 19.00 -9.64 13.52
C ARG A 213 18.32 -8.96 14.72
N SER A 214 17.65 -7.83 14.49
CA SER A 214 17.05 -7.00 15.54
C SER A 214 15.54 -7.20 15.66
N ALA A 215 15.11 -7.95 16.68
CA ALA A 215 13.69 -8.13 16.98
C ALA A 215 13.00 -6.81 17.37
N GLY A 216 13.73 -5.88 18.01
CA GLY A 216 13.19 -4.57 18.39
C GLY A 216 12.78 -3.70 17.19
N ALA A 217 13.43 -3.90 16.03
CA ALA A 217 13.05 -3.21 14.79
C ALA A 217 11.63 -3.60 14.34
N LEU A 218 11.18 -4.83 14.58
CA LEU A 218 9.84 -5.27 14.18
C LEU A 218 8.75 -4.57 15.01
N VAL A 219 8.93 -4.51 16.33
CA VAL A 219 7.95 -3.86 17.22
C VAL A 219 7.82 -2.37 16.86
N ALA A 220 8.96 -1.70 16.65
CA ALA A 220 8.98 -0.31 16.19
C ALA A 220 8.30 -0.16 14.83
N GLY A 221 8.57 -1.05 13.89
CA GLY A 221 7.98 -1.00 12.55
C GLY A 221 6.48 -1.18 12.53
N VAL A 222 5.96 -2.12 13.31
CA VAL A 222 4.51 -2.32 13.47
C VAL A 222 3.86 -1.08 14.08
N ALA A 223 4.45 -0.54 15.15
CA ALA A 223 3.92 0.66 15.80
C ALA A 223 3.92 1.89 14.86
N VAL A 224 5.03 2.13 14.15
CA VAL A 224 5.15 3.26 13.21
C VAL A 224 4.18 3.11 12.04
N ALA A 225 4.06 1.92 11.45
CA ALA A 225 3.14 1.70 10.34
C ALA A 225 1.67 1.84 10.77
N ALA A 226 1.28 1.30 11.94
CA ALA A 226 -0.07 1.43 12.46
C ALA A 226 -0.43 2.89 12.79
N VAL A 227 0.51 3.64 13.39
CA VAL A 227 0.32 5.08 13.67
C VAL A 227 0.19 5.87 12.37
N LEU A 228 1.06 5.64 11.39
CA LEU A 228 0.97 6.31 10.10
C LEU A 228 -0.33 6.00 9.37
N ASN A 229 -0.80 4.74 9.43
CA ASN A 229 -2.09 4.37 8.83
C ASN A 229 -3.24 5.11 9.51
N GLY A 230 -3.33 5.05 10.85
CA GLY A 230 -4.44 5.68 11.55
C GLY A 230 -4.46 7.20 11.43
N VAL A 231 -3.29 7.85 11.39
CA VAL A 231 -3.19 9.30 11.10
C VAL A 231 -3.65 9.59 9.67
N PHE A 232 -3.30 8.74 8.71
CA PHE A 232 -3.73 8.91 7.32
C PHE A 232 -5.23 8.70 7.15
N ASP A 233 -5.85 7.75 7.85
CA ASP A 233 -7.29 7.52 7.83
C ASP A 233 -8.06 8.74 8.38
N VAL A 234 -7.62 9.27 9.53
CA VAL A 234 -8.21 10.50 10.10
C VAL A 234 -8.02 11.69 9.17
N LEU A 235 -6.86 11.81 8.51
CA LEU A 235 -6.62 12.85 7.52
C LEU A 235 -7.57 12.73 6.33
N LEU A 236 -7.80 11.51 5.83
CA LEU A 236 -8.73 11.28 4.74
C LEU A 236 -10.16 11.67 5.15
N GLU A 237 -10.64 11.24 6.31
CA GLU A 237 -11.99 11.58 6.74
C GLU A 237 -12.15 13.10 6.94
N THR A 238 -11.23 13.73 7.66
CA THR A 238 -11.34 15.16 8.02
C THR A 238 -11.13 16.11 6.83
N VAL A 239 -10.19 15.81 5.93
CA VAL A 239 -9.81 16.70 4.83
C VAL A 239 -10.56 16.38 3.53
N VAL A 240 -10.87 15.10 3.31
CA VAL A 240 -11.53 14.65 2.08
C VAL A 240 -13.04 14.58 2.26
N GLN A 241 -13.55 14.27 3.46
CA GLN A 241 -14.98 14.17 3.76
C GLN A 241 -15.40 15.17 4.87
N ALA A 242 -15.21 16.47 4.62
CA ALA A 242 -15.64 17.51 5.55
C ALA A 242 -17.16 17.71 5.50
N GLY A 243 -17.89 16.94 6.32
CA GLY A 243 -19.36 16.91 6.32
C GLY A 243 -19.90 16.31 5.03
N LEU A 244 -20.77 17.04 4.32
CA LEU A 244 -21.32 16.60 3.02
C LEU A 244 -20.39 16.91 1.82
N VAL A 245 -19.27 17.60 2.06
CA VAL A 245 -18.38 18.06 0.99
C VAL A 245 -17.27 17.04 0.77
N TYR A 246 -17.37 16.28 -0.33
CA TYR A 246 -16.33 15.35 -0.74
C TYR A 246 -15.29 16.04 -1.65
N ARG A 247 -14.01 16.08 -1.23
CA ARG A 247 -12.89 16.75 -1.92
C ARG A 247 -11.80 15.75 -2.33
N PRO A 248 -12.05 14.88 -3.33
CA PRO A 248 -11.17 13.74 -3.64
C PRO A 248 -9.75 14.15 -4.04
N TRP A 249 -9.58 15.34 -4.61
CA TRP A 249 -8.26 15.86 -4.98
C TRP A 249 -7.34 16.09 -3.78
N TYR A 250 -7.89 16.46 -2.62
CA TYR A 250 -7.08 16.58 -1.41
C TYR A 250 -6.63 15.21 -0.89
N GLY A 251 -7.48 14.19 -1.03
CA GLY A 251 -7.10 12.81 -0.73
C GLY A 251 -5.97 12.32 -1.63
N LEU A 252 -6.04 12.64 -2.92
CA LEU A 252 -4.96 12.32 -3.85
C LEU A 252 -3.65 13.01 -3.46
N LEU A 253 -3.70 14.31 -3.15
CA LEU A 253 -2.53 15.06 -2.69
C LEU A 253 -1.96 14.51 -1.38
N ALA A 254 -2.81 14.14 -0.44
CA ALA A 254 -2.40 13.51 0.82
C ALA A 254 -1.70 12.16 0.57
N ALA A 255 -2.28 11.29 -0.25
CA ALA A 255 -1.70 9.98 -0.59
C ALA A 255 -0.37 10.10 -1.33
N LEU A 256 -0.27 11.04 -2.28
CA LEU A 256 0.98 11.34 -2.98
C LEU A 256 2.03 11.89 -2.02
N SER A 257 1.64 12.79 -1.12
CA SER A 257 2.55 13.37 -0.11
C SER A 257 3.08 12.29 0.83
N LEU A 258 2.20 11.40 1.31
CA LEU A 258 2.59 10.25 2.12
C LEU A 258 3.57 9.34 1.35
N ALA A 259 3.23 8.96 0.13
CA ALA A 259 4.07 8.08 -0.68
C ALA A 259 5.46 8.68 -0.95
N VAL A 260 5.54 9.96 -1.31
CA VAL A 260 6.80 10.66 -1.55
C VAL A 260 7.61 10.81 -0.26
N MET A 261 6.98 11.23 0.84
CA MET A 261 7.63 11.39 2.13
C MET A 261 8.21 10.06 2.63
N VAL A 262 7.39 9.00 2.64
CA VAL A 262 7.81 7.67 3.09
C VAL A 262 8.93 7.12 2.20
N SER A 263 8.79 7.24 0.87
CA SER A 263 9.85 6.84 -0.06
C SER A 263 11.17 7.57 0.25
N ALA A 264 11.13 8.90 0.39
CA ALA A 264 12.31 9.70 0.66
C ALA A 264 12.99 9.31 1.98
N VAL A 265 12.20 9.13 3.05
CA VAL A 265 12.71 8.71 4.37
C VAL A 265 13.34 7.32 4.30
N ILE A 266 12.67 6.35 3.70
CA ILE A 266 13.15 4.97 3.61
C ILE A 266 14.40 4.89 2.75
N PHE A 267 14.43 5.53 1.58
CA PHE A 267 15.61 5.51 0.72
C PHE A 267 16.80 6.23 1.36
N ALA A 268 16.57 7.32 2.08
CA ALA A 268 17.62 7.96 2.88
C ALA A 268 18.12 7.05 4.01
N ALA A 269 17.22 6.32 4.69
CA ALA A 269 17.58 5.40 5.75
C ALA A 269 18.38 4.18 5.24
N VAL A 270 17.99 3.62 4.09
CA VAL A 270 18.70 2.54 3.41
C VAL A 270 20.09 3.01 2.95
N ALA A 271 20.19 4.20 2.35
CA ALA A 271 21.47 4.75 1.88
C ALA A 271 22.47 5.04 3.01
N ARG A 272 21.99 5.24 4.24
CA ARG A 272 22.82 5.47 5.43
C ARG A 272 23.22 4.20 6.15
N ALA A 273 22.66 3.05 5.80
CA ALA A 273 23.02 1.79 6.44
C ALA A 273 24.46 1.40 6.05
N PRO A 274 25.36 1.13 7.03
CA PRO A 274 26.73 0.74 6.73
C PRO A 274 26.71 -0.57 5.95
N ALA A 275 27.60 -0.67 4.96
CA ALA A 275 27.81 -1.90 4.23
C ALA A 275 28.20 -3.01 5.21
N THR A 276 27.33 -3.99 5.43
CA THR A 276 27.68 -5.15 6.24
C THR A 276 28.83 -5.88 5.55
N SER A 277 29.99 -5.92 6.20
CA SER A 277 31.10 -6.77 5.77
C SER A 277 30.62 -8.22 5.88
N SER A 278 30.42 -8.88 4.74
CA SER A 278 30.27 -10.33 4.70
C SER A 278 31.53 -10.95 5.31
N ALA A 279 31.39 -11.56 6.49
CA ALA A 279 32.34 -12.52 7.02
C ALA A 279 32.00 -13.90 6.46
#